data_AF-L7Y8E8-F1
#
_entry.id   AF-L7Y8E8-F1
#
_cell.length_a   1.000
_cell.length_b   1.000
_cell.length_c   1.000
_cell.angle_alpha   90.00
_cell.angle_beta   90.00
_cell.angle_gamma   90.00
#
_symmetry.space_group_name_H-M   'P 1'
#
loop_
_entity.id
_entity.type
_entity.pdbx_description
1 polymer ?
#
loop_
_entity_poly.entity_id
_entity_poly.type
_entity_poly.pdbx_seq_one_letter_code
_entity_poly.pdbx_strand_id
1 'polypeptide(L)' 'RLQLHSNQLQYLPVGVFDQLENLQDLRLNTNQLKSLPPAVAERKPKTRLWCIV' A
#
# COMPACT_ATOMS: atom_id res chain seq x y z
N ARG A 1 -8.91 7.43 1.32
CA ARG A 1 -7.49 7.54 1.75
C ARG A 1 -7.27 6.57 2.89
N LEU A 2 -6.13 5.89 2.94
CA LEU A 2 -5.80 4.87 3.93
C LEU A 2 -4.40 5.14 4.47
N GLN A 3 -4.27 5.23 5.78
CA GLN A 3 -3.02 5.55 6.47
C GLN A 3 -2.62 4.37 7.35
N LEU A 4 -1.56 3.68 6.94
CA LEU A 4 -0.95 2.56 7.64
C LEU A 4 0.53 2.85 7.95
N HIS A 5 0.95 4.10 7.82
CA HIS A 5 2.33 4.50 8.12
C HIS A 5 2.66 4.28 9.59
N SER A 6 3.95 4.13 9.90
CA SER A 6 4.45 4.00 11.28
C SER A 6 3.90 2.76 12.01
N ASN A 7 3.80 1.64 11.29
CA ASN A 7 3.42 0.34 11.85
C ASN A 7 4.56 -0.65 11.74
N GLN A 8 4.32 -1.88 12.19
CA GLN A 8 5.27 -3.00 12.10
C GLN A 8 4.88 -4.00 11.01
N LEU A 9 4.24 -3.53 9.93
CA LEU A 9 3.82 -4.42 8.84
C LEU A 9 5.07 -4.94 8.13
N GLN A 10 5.23 -6.27 8.10
CA GLN A 10 6.34 -6.95 7.44
C GLN A 10 5.98 -7.42 6.02
N TYR A 11 4.70 -7.69 5.79
CA TYR A 11 4.13 -8.05 4.50
C TYR A 11 2.71 -7.51 4.37
N LEU A 12 2.25 -7.40 3.13
CA LEU A 12 0.86 -7.07 2.80
C LEU A 12 0.27 -8.28 2.08
N PRO A 13 -0.89 -8.82 2.53
CA PRO A 13 -1.56 -9.89 1.82
C PRO A 13 -1.88 -9.47 0.38
N VAL A 14 -1.76 -10.41 -0.56
CA VAL A 14 -2.17 -10.18 -1.95
C VAL A 14 -3.67 -9.87 -1.97
N GLY A 15 -4.04 -8.82 -2.69
CA GLY A 15 -5.43 -8.42 -2.87
C GLY A 15 -6.09 -7.69 -1.69
N VAL A 16 -5.35 -7.40 -0.61
CA VAL A 16 -5.90 -6.72 0.59
C VAL A 16 -6.51 -5.33 0.29
N PHE A 17 -6.19 -4.74 -0.86
CA PHE A 17 -6.72 -3.45 -1.29
C PHE A 17 -7.55 -3.50 -2.58
N ASP A 18 -7.87 -4.69 -3.11
CA ASP A 18 -8.53 -4.84 -4.41
C ASP A 18 -9.93 -4.23 -4.43
N GLN A 19 -10.66 -4.36 -3.30
CA GLN A 19 -12.01 -3.79 -3.15
C GLN A 19 -12.00 -2.29 -2.82
N LEU A 20 -10.82 -1.67 -2.65
CA LEU A 20 -10.69 -0.25 -2.36
C LEU A 20 -10.60 0.56 -3.67
N GLU A 21 -11.59 0.40 -4.55
CA GLU A 21 -11.62 0.98 -5.90
C GLU A 21 -11.47 2.51 -5.91
N ASN A 22 -11.98 3.17 -4.86
CA ASN A 22 -11.94 4.63 -4.69
C ASN A 22 -10.75 5.12 -3.86
N LEU A 23 -9.79 4.27 -3.50
CA LEU A 23 -8.66 4.67 -2.67
C LEU A 23 -7.64 5.51 -3.47
N GLN A 24 -7.57 6.80 -3.18
CA GLN A 24 -6.70 7.76 -3.89
C GLN A 24 -5.33 7.99 -3.23
N ASP A 25 -5.17 7.62 -1.96
CA ASP A 25 -3.94 7.86 -1.20
C ASP A 25 -3.76 6.72 -0.21
N LEU A 26 -2.62 6.03 -0.32
CA LEU A 26 -2.19 4.92 0.53
C LEU A 26 -0.82 5.25 1.10
N ARG A 27 -0.74 5.36 2.43
CA ARG A 27 0.52 5.62 3.15
C ARG A 27 0.97 4.38 3.90
N LEU A 28 2.15 3.87 3.53
CA LEU A 28 2.80 2.68 4.06
C LEU A 28 4.24 2.95 4.52
N ASN A 29 4.72 4.20 4.44
CA ASN A 29 6.04 4.58 4.90
C ASN A 29 6.25 4.23 6.39
N THR A 30 7.50 4.04 6.79
CA THR A 30 7.83 3.71 8.18
C THR A 30 7.16 2.39 8.61
N ASN A 31 7.24 1.38 7.75
CA ASN A 31 6.93 -0.03 8.05
C ASN A 31 8.17 -0.89 7.82
N GLN A 32 8.04 -2.20 7.97
CA GLN A 32 9.11 -3.18 7.77
C GLN A 32 8.87 -4.02 6.50
N LEU A 33 8.15 -3.44 5.53
CA LEU A 33 7.82 -4.08 4.26
C LEU A 33 9.10 -4.28 3.46
N LYS A 34 9.38 -5.51 3.03
CA LYS A 34 10.52 -5.83 2.15
C LYS A 34 10.16 -5.75 0.67
N SER A 35 8.86 -5.84 0.37
CA SER A 35 8.32 -5.77 -0.97
C SER A 35 6.86 -5.35 -0.90
N LEU A 36 6.35 -4.86 -2.03
CA LEU A 36 4.94 -4.59 -2.22
C LEU A 36 4.34 -5.67 -3.11
N PRO A 37 3.12 -6.16 -2.79
CA PRO A 37 2.44 -7.10 -3.67
C PRO A 37 2.14 -6.45 -5.04
N PRO A 38 2.13 -7.22 -6.13
CA PRO A 38 1.93 -6.70 -7.49
C PRO A 38 0.68 -5.84 -7.63
N ALA A 39 -0.43 -6.25 -6.99
CA ALA A 39 -1.67 -5.48 -6.99
C ALA A 39 -1.51 -4.04 -6.47
N VAL A 40 -0.57 -3.76 -5.55
CA VAL A 40 -0.28 -2.40 -5.07
C VAL A 40 0.66 -1.67 -6.01
N ALA A 41 1.63 -2.36 -6.59
CA ALA A 41 2.59 -1.80 -7.54
C ALA A 41 1.95 -1.46 -8.90
N GLU A 42 0.96 -2.25 -9.34
CA GLU A 42 0.25 -2.12 -10.61
C GLU A 42 -1.02 -1.26 -10.50
N ARG A 43 -1.34 -0.74 -9.29
CA ARG A 43 -2.51 0.11 -9.12
C ARG A 43 -2.38 1.37 -9.97
N LYS A 44 -3.48 1.67 -10.68
CA LYS A 44 -3.59 2.79 -11.63
C LYS A 44 -3.06 4.09 -11.02
N PRO A 45 -2.51 5.02 -11.84
CA PRO A 45 -1.91 6.29 -11.38
C PRO A 45 -2.85 7.23 -10.62
N LYS A 46 -4.14 6.87 -10.48
CA LYS A 46 -5.10 7.56 -9.61
C LYS A 46 -4.78 7.41 -8.12
N THR A 47 -3.96 6.44 -7.72
CA THR A 47 -3.56 6.25 -6.32
C THR A 47 -2.17 6.81 -6.07
N ARG A 48 -2.04 7.74 -5.12
CA ARG A 48 -0.74 8.14 -4.57
C ARG A 48 -0.29 7.11 -3.54
N LEU A 49 0.84 6.49 -3.80
CA LEU A 49 1.46 5.50 -2.91
C LEU A 49 2.69 6.12 -2.24
N TRP A 50 2.68 6.17 -0.91
CA TRP A 50 3.82 6.61 -0.11
C TRP A 50 4.40 5.40 0.61
N CYS A 51 5.48 4.83 0.09
CA CYS A 51 6.15 3.69 0.68
C CYS A 51 7.66 3.79 0.39
N ILE A 52 8.45 3.26 1.33
CA ILE A 52 9.90 3.04 1.20
C ILE A 52 10.06 1.55 1.51
N VAL A 53 10.29 0.76 0.47
CA VAL A 53 10.67 -0.66 0.54
C VAL A 53 12.18 -0.77 0.37
#